data_AF-A0A959T1E0-F1
#
_entry.id   AF-A0A959T1E0-F1
#
_cell.length_a   1.000
_cell.length_b   1.000
_cell.length_c   1.000
_cell.angle_alpha   90.00
_cell.angle_beta   90.00
_cell.angle_gamma   90.00
#
_symmetry.space_group_name_H-M   'P 1'
#
loop_
_entity.id
_entity.type
_entity.pdbx_description
1 polymer ?
#
loop_
_entity_poly.entity_id
_entity_poly.type
_entity_poly.pdbx_seq_one_letter_code
_entity_poly.pdbx_strand_id
1 'polypeptide(L)'
;MNDTMHDPHLVPLDPSGWTHVRCPACGSSDVDTSGVVTPGIHMMGDHSCRSCGYEFLLDLPVGFGVQHPMAIGRSDGRLHNPGDGGAWIHGPLLEGFRAPDDRPVRIERIVHRECREVVFLNTLDFLYGHVLLKLFNA
;
A
#
# COMPACT_ATOMS: atom_id res chain seq x y z
N MET A 1 -22.07 5.13 10.02
CA MET A 1 -21.38 4.35 8.98
C MET A 1 -21.46 5.17 7.71
N ASN A 2 -20.37 5.84 7.33
CA ASN A 2 -20.33 6.58 6.06
C ASN A 2 -20.18 5.55 4.94
N ASP A 3 -21.08 5.63 3.96
CA ASP A 3 -21.10 4.79 2.76
C ASP A 3 -20.03 5.30 1.78
N THR A 4 -18.76 5.10 2.11
CA THR A 4 -17.60 5.46 1.27
C THR A 4 -17.49 4.58 0.02
N MET A 5 -18.28 3.51 -0.10
CA MET A 5 -18.28 2.62 -1.27
C MET A 5 -18.96 3.23 -2.51
N HIS A 6 -19.67 4.35 -2.36
CA HIS A 6 -20.41 5.00 -3.46
C HIS A 6 -19.97 6.43 -3.75
N ASP A 7 -18.81 6.85 -3.26
CA ASP A 7 -18.26 8.14 -3.64
C ASP A 7 -17.83 8.12 -5.13
N PRO A 8 -18.47 8.91 -6.02
CA PRO A 8 -18.11 8.96 -7.44
C PRO A 8 -16.70 9.53 -7.69
N HIS A 9 -16.06 10.09 -6.67
CA HIS A 9 -14.68 10.56 -6.69
C HIS A 9 -13.67 9.44 -6.37
N LEU A 10 -14.11 8.29 -5.85
CA LEU A 10 -13.26 7.15 -5.59
C LEU A 10 -13.28 6.16 -6.76
N VAL A 11 -12.10 5.66 -7.13
CA VAL A 11 -11.96 4.56 -8.08
C VAL A 11 -11.82 3.27 -7.25
N PRO A 12 -12.80 2.36 -7.25
CA PRO A 12 -12.65 1.08 -6.57
C PRO A 12 -11.53 0.28 -7.25
N LEU A 13 -10.60 -0.23 -6.45
CA LEU A 13 -9.51 -1.07 -6.93
C LEU A 13 -9.95 -2.54 -6.93
N ASP A 14 -9.89 -3.18 -8.11
CA ASP A 14 -10.24 -4.60 -8.33
C ASP A 14 -9.21 -5.22 -9.31
N PRO A 15 -8.75 -6.47 -9.13
CA PRO A 15 -9.02 -7.39 -8.00
C PRO A 15 -8.32 -6.97 -6.70
N SER A 16 -9.03 -7.09 -5.57
CA SER A 16 -8.49 -6.88 -4.22
C SER A 16 -7.70 -8.07 -3.66
N GLY A 17 -7.61 -9.18 -4.41
CA GLY A 17 -6.99 -10.42 -3.96
C GLY A 17 -5.60 -10.66 -4.55
N TRP A 18 -4.56 -10.54 -3.74
CA TRP A 18 -3.20 -11.01 -4.05
C TRP A 18 -2.59 -11.78 -2.86
N THR A 19 -2.02 -12.95 -3.21
CA THR A 19 -1.09 -13.86 -2.50
C THR A 19 -1.46 -14.48 -1.15
N HIS A 20 -0.82 -15.63 -0.89
CA HIS A 20 -0.81 -16.34 0.39
C HIS A 20 -0.10 -15.50 1.47
N VAL A 21 -0.78 -14.47 1.97
CA VAL A 21 -0.27 -13.64 3.06
C VAL A 21 -0.20 -14.48 4.35
N ARG A 22 0.91 -14.32 5.07
CA ARG A 22 1.05 -14.85 6.43
C ARG A 22 1.12 -13.70 7.40
N CYS A 23 0.41 -13.82 8.52
CA CYS A 23 0.50 -12.87 9.60
C CYS A 23 1.95 -12.76 10.08
N PRO A 24 2.57 -11.57 10.09
CA PRO A 24 3.95 -11.41 10.54
C PRO A 24 4.11 -11.61 12.05
N ALA A 25 3.03 -11.53 12.83
CA ALA A 25 3.05 -11.72 14.27
C ALA A 25 2.92 -13.19 14.70
N CYS A 26 2.04 -13.98 14.08
CA CYS A 26 1.76 -15.37 14.49
C CYS A 26 2.01 -16.43 13.42
N GLY A 27 2.32 -16.06 12.18
CA GLY A 27 2.60 -16.97 11.06
C GLY A 27 1.37 -17.63 10.41
N SER A 28 0.16 -17.38 10.94
CA SER A 28 -1.10 -17.90 10.38
C SER A 28 -1.34 -17.40 8.95
N SER A 29 -1.94 -18.25 8.11
CA SER A 29 -2.42 -17.89 6.77
C SER A 29 -3.88 -17.43 6.76
N ASP A 30 -4.54 -17.40 7.92
CA ASP A 30 -5.91 -16.92 8.07
C ASP A 30 -5.90 -15.39 8.19
N VAL A 31 -5.72 -14.73 7.04
CA VAL A 31 -5.55 -13.29 6.89
C VAL A 31 -6.58 -12.76 5.90
N ASP A 32 -7.32 -11.75 6.34
CA ASP A 32 -8.20 -10.95 5.49
C ASP A 32 -7.44 -9.78 4.88
N THR A 33 -7.82 -9.41 3.66
CA THR A 33 -7.37 -8.19 2.98
C THR A 33 -8.56 -7.25 2.83
N SER A 34 -8.47 -6.06 3.42
CA SER A 34 -9.52 -5.04 3.36
C SER A 34 -9.35 -4.07 2.19
N GLY A 35 -8.13 -3.93 1.66
CA GLY A 35 -7.87 -3.02 0.54
C GLY A 35 -6.39 -2.78 0.28
N VAL A 36 -6.11 -1.70 -0.45
CA VAL A 36 -4.76 -1.25 -0.80
C VAL A 36 -4.56 0.19 -0.34
N VAL A 37 -3.38 0.47 0.21
CA VAL A 37 -2.93 1.79 0.67
C VAL A 37 -1.64 2.15 -0.07
N THR A 38 -1.51 3.39 -0.51
CA THR A 38 -0.37 3.85 -1.33
C THR A 38 0.39 4.99 -0.65
N PRO A 39 1.15 4.73 0.43
CA PRO A 39 1.93 5.76 1.10
C PRO A 39 3.23 6.05 0.33
N GLY A 40 3.23 7.15 -0.42
CA GLY A 40 4.38 7.55 -1.23
C GLY A 40 4.79 6.46 -2.23
N ILE A 41 6.03 5.97 -2.12
CA ILE A 41 6.61 5.02 -3.07
C ILE A 41 6.03 3.59 -2.96
N HIS A 42 5.41 3.27 -1.82
CA HIS A 42 4.91 1.94 -1.48
C HIS A 42 3.52 1.68 -2.04
N MET A 43 3.24 0.40 -2.27
CA MET A 43 1.92 -0.15 -2.60
C MET A 43 1.68 -1.26 -1.58
N MET A 44 0.78 -1.06 -0.62
CA MET A 44 0.62 -1.97 0.50
C MET A 44 -0.81 -2.52 0.56
N GLY A 45 -0.96 -3.81 0.84
CA GLY A 45 -2.23 -4.38 1.24
C GLY A 45 -2.53 -4.05 2.70
N ASP A 46 -3.78 -3.73 2.99
CA ASP A 46 -4.31 -3.59 4.35
C ASP A 46 -4.89 -4.92 4.81
N HIS A 47 -4.35 -5.46 5.91
CA HIS A 47 -4.62 -6.82 6.34
C HIS A 47 -4.99 -6.92 7.82
N SER A 48 -5.84 -7.91 8.13
CA SER A 48 -6.13 -8.32 9.51
C SER A 48 -6.03 -9.84 9.64
N CYS A 49 -5.32 -10.32 10.66
CA CYS A 49 -5.22 -11.75 10.94
C CYS A 49 -6.40 -12.21 11.80
N ARG A 50 -7.22 -13.14 11.30
CA ARG A 50 -8.34 -13.69 12.06
C ARG A 50 -7.91 -14.55 13.25
N SER A 51 -6.71 -15.14 13.20
CA SER A 51 -6.22 -16.02 14.27
C SER A 51 -5.73 -15.29 15.52
N CYS A 52 -5.07 -14.13 15.37
CA CYS A 52 -4.50 -13.38 16.50
C CYS A 52 -4.99 -11.93 16.61
N GLY A 53 -5.80 -11.46 15.67
CA GLY A 53 -6.32 -10.10 15.62
C GLY A 53 -5.29 -9.03 15.21
N TYR A 54 -4.09 -9.42 14.77
CA TYR A 54 -3.07 -8.44 14.39
C TYR A 54 -3.41 -7.76 13.07
N GLU A 55 -3.42 -6.43 13.07
CA GLU A 55 -3.67 -5.58 11.90
C GLU A 55 -2.35 -5.00 11.39
N PHE A 56 -2.11 -5.12 10.09
CA PHE A 56 -0.84 -4.73 9.49
C PHE A 56 -0.99 -4.33 8.03
N LEU A 57 -0.10 -3.45 7.57
CA LEU A 57 0.11 -3.18 6.15
C LEU A 57 1.26 -4.05 5.66
N LEU A 58 1.15 -4.68 4.49
CA LEU A 58 2.20 -5.47 3.86
C LEU A 58 2.44 -4.97 2.45
N ASP A 59 3.69 -4.78 2.05
CA ASP A 59 4.00 -4.45 0.66
C ASP A 59 3.44 -5.50 -0.30
N LEU A 60 2.73 -5.03 -1.31
CA LEU A 60 2.35 -5.85 -2.46
C LEU A 60 3.62 -6.21 -3.25
N PRO A 61 3.66 -7.37 -3.93
CA PRO A 61 4.85 -7.84 -4.66
C PRO A 61 5.03 -7.06 -5.98
N VAL A 62 5.25 -5.76 -5.89
CA VAL A 62 5.48 -4.83 -7.00
C VAL A 62 6.69 -3.95 -6.73
N GLY A 63 7.46 -3.64 -7.77
CA GLY A 63 8.69 -2.86 -7.64
C GLY A 63 9.65 -3.45 -6.59
N PHE A 64 10.08 -2.64 -5.63
CA PHE A 64 10.96 -3.09 -4.54
C PHE A 64 10.30 -4.10 -3.60
N GLY A 65 8.97 -4.10 -3.46
CA GLY A 65 8.23 -5.07 -2.64
C GLY A 65 8.38 -6.51 -3.14
N VAL A 66 8.84 -6.72 -4.38
CA VAL A 66 9.19 -8.06 -4.89
C VAL A 66 10.44 -8.62 -4.18
N GLN A 67 11.45 -7.78 -3.96
CA GLN A 67 12.75 -8.19 -3.42
C GLN A 67 12.85 -7.96 -1.91
N HIS A 68 12.22 -6.91 -1.41
CA HIS A 68 12.27 -6.48 -0.02
C HIS A 68 10.86 -6.28 0.54
N PRO A 69 10.02 -7.33 0.59
CA PRO A 69 8.67 -7.21 1.15
C PRO A 69 8.73 -6.93 2.65
N MET A 70 8.16 -5.81 3.08
CA MET A 70 8.05 -5.45 4.49
C MET A 70 6.60 -5.34 4.94
N ALA A 71 6.38 -5.53 6.24
CA ALA A 71 5.10 -5.24 6.87
C ALA A 71 5.24 -4.30 8.06
N ILE A 72 4.22 -3.48 8.31
CA ILE A 72 4.13 -2.60 9.47
C ILE A 72 2.83 -2.85 10.23
N GLY A 73 2.92 -3.08 11.53
CA GLY A 73 1.74 -3.19 12.39
C GLY A 73 1.02 -1.85 12.52
N ARG A 74 -0.31 -1.86 12.36
CA ARG A 74 -1.11 -0.62 12.34
C ARG A 74 -1.21 0.04 13.71
N SER A 75 -1.26 -0.75 14.78
CA SER A 75 -1.41 -0.25 16.15
C SER A 75 -0.08 0.10 16.82
N ASP A 76 1.01 -0.57 16.44
CA ASP A 76 2.31 -0.50 17.13
C ASP A 76 3.43 0.10 16.29
N GLY A 77 3.23 0.29 14.98
CA GLY A 77 4.24 0.76 14.04
C GLY A 77 5.46 -0.18 13.96
N ARG A 78 5.32 -1.43 14.39
CA ARG A 78 6.41 -2.41 14.39
C ARG A 78 6.68 -2.85 12.95
N LEU A 79 7.94 -2.71 12.55
CA LEU A 79 8.43 -3.17 11.26
C LEU A 79 8.74 -4.68 11.31
N HIS A 80 8.27 -5.41 10.32
CA HIS A 80 8.52 -6.83 10.12
C HIS A 80 9.15 -7.04 8.75
N ASN A 81 10.08 -7.99 8.67
CA ASN A 81 10.83 -8.31 7.46
C ASN A 81 11.43 -7.07 6.77
N PRO A 82 12.20 -6.20 7.46
CA PRO A 82 12.79 -5.01 6.84
C PRO A 82 13.78 -5.32 5.69
N GLY A 83 14.11 -6.60 5.48
CA GLY A 83 15.14 -7.03 4.55
C GLY A 83 16.49 -6.36 4.85
N ASP A 84 17.32 -6.32 3.82
CA ASP A 84 18.54 -5.53 3.67
C ASP A 84 18.29 -4.22 2.91
N GLY A 85 17.02 -3.89 2.66
CA GLY A 85 16.61 -2.66 2.00
C GLY A 85 17.22 -1.45 2.71
N GLY A 86 17.88 -0.58 1.94
CA GLY A 86 18.52 0.61 2.51
C GLY A 86 17.49 1.47 3.24
N ALA A 87 17.93 2.18 4.29
CA ALA A 87 17.06 3.04 5.11
C ALA A 87 16.25 4.07 4.29
N TRP A 88 16.68 4.36 3.07
CA TRP A 88 15.98 5.22 2.12
C TRP A 88 14.64 4.64 1.62
N ILE A 89 14.45 3.31 1.61
CA ILE A 89 13.21 2.67 1.17
C ILE A 89 12.14 2.86 2.26
N HIS A 90 12.45 2.45 3.48
CA HIS A 90 11.46 2.34 4.56
C HIS A 90 11.42 3.58 5.47
N GLY A 91 12.47 4.40 5.48
CA GLY A 91 12.59 5.58 6.34
C GLY A 91 11.42 6.55 6.17
N PRO A 92 11.13 7.04 4.95
CA PRO A 92 10.01 7.96 4.72
C PRO A 92 8.65 7.37 5.13
N LEU A 93 8.44 6.06 4.91
CA LEU A 93 7.23 5.38 5.33
C LEU A 93 7.09 5.38 6.86
N LEU A 94 8.16 5.01 7.59
CA LEU A 94 8.14 4.97 9.05
C LEU A 94 7.98 6.36 9.67
N GLU A 95 8.63 7.38 9.10
CA GLU A 95 8.52 8.76 9.54
C GLU A 95 7.08 9.26 9.38
N GLY A 96 6.48 9.09 8.20
CA GLY A 96 5.10 9.47 7.94
C GLY A 96 4.09 8.68 8.77
N PHE A 97 4.34 7.39 9.00
CA PHE A 97 3.47 6.55 9.81
C PHE A 97 3.47 6.96 11.30
N ARG A 98 4.65 7.34 11.84
CA ARG A 98 4.80 7.71 13.27
C ARG A 98 4.37 9.14 13.56
N ALA A 99 4.41 10.01 12.56
CA ALA A 99 4.04 11.42 12.68
C ALA A 99 3.09 11.80 11.53
N PRO A 100 1.84 11.29 11.53
CA PRO A 100 0.86 11.63 10.51
C PRO A 100 0.57 13.13 10.52
N ASP A 101 0.35 13.68 9.33
CA ASP A 101 0.01 15.08 9.12
C ASP A 101 -1.39 15.18 8.52
N ASP A 102 -2.36 15.59 9.34
CA ASP A 102 -3.77 15.71 8.96
C ASP A 102 -4.08 17.04 8.27
N ARG A 103 -3.07 17.85 7.91
CA ARG A 103 -3.30 19.09 7.15
C ARG A 103 -3.99 18.74 5.82
N PRO A 104 -5.08 19.45 5.47
CA PRO A 104 -5.82 19.16 4.26
C PRO A 104 -4.96 19.43 3.03
N VAL A 105 -4.86 18.44 2.16
CA VAL A 105 -4.23 18.57 0.84
C VAL A 105 -5.30 18.74 -0.24
N ARG A 106 -5.01 19.59 -1.22
CA ARG A 106 -5.88 19.74 -2.38
C ARG A 106 -5.51 18.68 -3.42
N ILE A 107 -6.45 17.79 -3.73
CA ILE A 107 -6.32 16.83 -4.83
C ILE A 107 -7.19 17.34 -5.98
N GLU A 108 -6.61 17.44 -7.17
CA GLU A 108 -7.33 17.77 -8.40
C GLU A 108 -7.43 16.53 -9.28
N ARG A 109 -8.66 16.18 -9.68
CA ARG A 109 -8.92 15.08 -10.61
C ARG A 109 -9.13 15.66 -12.00
N ILE A 110 -8.25 15.33 -12.94
CA ILE A 110 -8.38 15.68 -14.35
C ILE A 110 -8.81 14.43 -15.10
N VAL A 111 -9.97 14.50 -15.77
CA VAL A 111 -10.50 13.39 -16.58
C VAL A 111 -10.39 13.78 -18.05
N HIS A 112 -9.43 13.17 -18.76
CA HIS A 112 -9.27 13.38 -20.20
C HIS A 112 -10.23 12.52 -21.03
N ARG A 113 -10.58 11.33 -20.53
CA ARG A 113 -11.44 10.35 -21.21
C ARG A 113 -12.08 9.44 -20.17
N GLU A 114 -13.32 9.03 -20.43
CA GLU A 114 -13.98 7.96 -19.66
C GLU A 114 -13.54 6.58 -20.15
N CYS A 115 -13.18 5.72 -19.20
CA CYS A 115 -12.76 4.34 -19.42
C CYS A 115 -13.52 3.42 -18.46
N ARG A 116 -13.84 2.20 -18.91
CA ARG A 116 -14.52 1.18 -18.08
C ARG A 116 -13.55 0.31 -17.30
N GLU A 117 -12.38 0.08 -17.87
CA GLU A 117 -11.30 -0.71 -17.29
C GLU A 117 -10.05 0.17 -17.30
N VAL A 118 -9.43 0.33 -16.13
CA VAL A 118 -8.27 1.20 -15.94
C VAL A 118 -7.22 0.47 -15.11
N VAL A 119 -5.96 0.73 -15.42
CA VAL A 119 -4.84 0.29 -14.59
C VAL A 119 -4.40 1.47 -13.74
N PHE A 120 -4.33 1.27 -12.42
CA PHE A 120 -3.77 2.26 -11.50
C PHE A 120 -2.27 2.02 -11.35
N LEU A 121 -1.46 3.02 -11.70
CA LEU A 121 0.00 2.98 -11.56
C LEU A 121 0.46 4.02 -10.56
N ASN A 122 1.06 3.57 -9.44
CA ASN A 122 1.62 4.49 -8.45
C ASN A 122 2.95 5.08 -8.93
N THR A 123 2.89 6.32 -9.41
CA THR A 123 4.04 7.14 -9.85
C THR A 123 4.49 8.17 -8.81
N LEU A 124 4.04 8.05 -7.56
CA LEU A 124 4.50 8.88 -6.45
C LEU A 124 5.88 8.40 -5.98
N ASP A 125 6.92 8.82 -6.68
CA ASP A 125 8.31 8.46 -6.36
C ASP A 125 9.22 9.69 -6.52
N PHE A 126 10.13 9.88 -5.57
CA PHE A 126 11.09 10.98 -5.62
C PHE A 126 12.22 10.71 -6.62
N LEU A 127 12.38 9.47 -7.08
CA LEU A 127 13.35 9.07 -8.09
C LEU A 127 12.67 8.89 -9.44
N TYR A 128 12.91 9.84 -10.35
CA TYR A 128 12.34 9.85 -11.70
C TYR A 128 12.54 8.53 -12.47
N GLY A 129 13.73 7.92 -12.35
CA GLY A 129 14.03 6.64 -13.00
C GLY A 129 13.11 5.50 -12.55
N HIS A 130 12.69 5.48 -11.28
CA HIS A 130 11.76 4.46 -10.78
C HIS A 130 10.38 4.60 -11.42
N VAL A 131 9.90 5.84 -11.57
CA VAL A 131 8.62 6.12 -12.22
C VAL A 131 8.62 5.63 -13.67
N LEU A 132 9.69 5.91 -14.42
CA LEU A 132 9.82 5.44 -15.79
C LEU A 132 9.78 3.91 -15.88
N LEU A 133 10.49 3.20 -14.99
CA LEU A 133 10.48 1.74 -14.97
C LEU A 133 9.10 1.17 -14.64
N LYS A 134 8.33 1.81 -13.74
CA LYS A 134 6.94 1.43 -13.46
C LYS A 134 6.05 1.62 -14.70
N LEU A 135 6.23 2.73 -15.43
CA LEU A 135 5.46 3.03 -16.65
C LEU A 135 5.79 2.10 -17.82
N PHE A 136 7.07 1.77 -18.03
CA PHE A 136 7.49 0.93 -19.15
C PHE A 136 7.22 -0.58 -18.94
N ASN A 137 6.97 -1.01 -17.70
CA ASN A 137 6.64 -2.41 -17.37
C ASN A 137 5.13 -2.62 -17.11
N ALA A 138 4.29 -1.64 -17.45
CA ALA A 138 2.84 -1.67 -17.27
C ALA A 138 2.08 -2.14 -18.52
#